data_AF-A0AA37PHT1-F1
#
_entry.id   AF-A0AA37PHT1-F1
#
_cell.length_a   1.000
_cell.length_b   1.000
_cell.length_c   1.000
_cell.angle_alpha   90.00
_cell.angle_beta   90.00
_cell.angle_gamma   90.00
#
_symmetry.space_group_name_H-M   'P 1'
#
loop_
_entity.id
_entity.type
_entity.pdbx_description
1 polymer ?
#
loop_
_entity_poly.entity_id
_entity_poly.type
_entity_poly.pdbx_seq_one_letter_code
_entity_poly.pdbx_strand_id
1 'polypeptide(L)'
;MAHGNGEHAAAASNGYPAKPHSSEPTPRSFHDVCDELRHRVDAFLAEEQKTEVLRNVQAQLRVSMGVVEEALARYRCVCAYVSPTFEC
;
A
#
# COMPACT_ATOMS: atom_id res chain seq x y z
N MET A 1 -18.04 -40.20 -50.84
CA MET A 1 -18.18 -38.75 -51.14
C MET A 1 -19.09 -38.14 -50.08
N ALA A 2 -18.79 -36.90 -49.70
CA ALA A 2 -19.02 -36.34 -48.38
C ALA A 2 -20.46 -35.87 -48.10
N HIS A 3 -20.89 -36.18 -46.87
CA HIS A 3 -21.74 -35.44 -45.92
C HIS A 3 -22.83 -34.50 -46.43
N GLY A 4 -24.07 -34.86 -46.10
CA GLY A 4 -25.15 -33.90 -45.91
C GLY A 4 -25.10 -33.25 -44.53
N ASN A 5 -25.67 -32.05 -44.41
CA ASN A 5 -26.64 -31.73 -43.38
C ASN A 5 -27.35 -30.42 -43.73
N GLY A 6 -28.68 -30.42 -43.59
CA GLY A 6 -29.53 -29.25 -43.77
C GLY A 6 -29.71 -28.44 -42.49
N GLU A 7 -30.18 -27.23 -42.73
CA GLU A 7 -31.10 -26.42 -41.93
C GLU A 7 -30.57 -25.51 -40.81
N HIS A 8 -31.17 -24.32 -40.84
CA HIS A 8 -30.87 -23.12 -40.09
C HIS A 8 -31.48 -23.15 -38.68
N ALA A 9 -30.71 -22.76 -37.67
CA ALA A 9 -31.07 -22.00 -36.46
C ALA A 9 -29.87 -22.07 -35.49
N ALA A 10 -29.43 -21.05 -34.77
CA ALA A 10 -30.02 -19.78 -34.41
C ALA A 10 -28.89 -18.74 -34.34
N ALA A 11 -29.16 -17.52 -34.81
CA ALA A 11 -28.36 -16.37 -34.43
C ALA A 11 -28.54 -16.17 -32.92
N ALA A 12 -27.64 -16.74 -32.12
CA ALA A 12 -27.50 -16.36 -30.74
C ALA A 12 -27.07 -14.90 -30.74
N SER A 13 -27.97 -14.02 -30.29
CA SER A 13 -27.69 -12.63 -30.01
C SER A 13 -26.53 -12.56 -29.02
N ASN A 14 -25.35 -12.14 -29.47
CA ASN A 14 -24.20 -11.87 -28.61
C ASN A 14 -24.45 -10.55 -27.85
N GLY A 15 -25.50 -10.52 -27.03
CA GLY A 15 -25.94 -9.38 -26.24
C GLY A 15 -25.82 -9.65 -24.74
N TYR A 16 -24.79 -10.38 -24.32
CA TYR A 16 -24.47 -10.50 -22.89
C TYR A 16 -23.48 -9.40 -22.53
N PRO A 17 -23.82 -8.46 -21.63
CA PRO A 17 -22.79 -7.59 -21.08
C PRO A 17 -21.80 -8.49 -20.35
N ALA A 18 -20.52 -8.35 -20.67
CA ALA A 18 -19.46 -8.95 -19.88
C ALA A 18 -19.70 -8.54 -18.41
N LYS A 19 -19.69 -9.51 -17.48
CA LYS A 19 -19.67 -9.22 -16.05
C LYS A 19 -18.61 -8.14 -15.83
N PRO A 20 -18.89 -7.06 -15.06
CA PRO A 20 -17.87 -6.07 -14.74
C PRO A 20 -16.64 -6.83 -14.28
N HIS A 21 -15.54 -6.65 -15.02
CA HIS A 21 -14.26 -7.18 -14.61
C HIS A 21 -14.06 -6.73 -13.17
N SER A 22 -13.93 -7.71 -12.28
CA SER A 22 -13.71 -7.52 -10.85
C SER A 22 -12.75 -6.37 -10.69
N SER A 23 -13.21 -5.29 -10.04
CA SER A 23 -12.45 -4.07 -9.83
C SER A 23 -11.04 -4.45 -9.41
N GLU A 24 -10.05 -4.08 -10.23
CA GLU A 24 -8.66 -4.25 -9.85
C GLU A 24 -8.47 -3.65 -8.45
N PRO A 25 -7.78 -4.35 -7.53
CA PRO A 25 -7.60 -3.84 -6.18
C PRO A 25 -6.99 -2.45 -6.28
N THR A 26 -7.67 -1.48 -5.67
CA THR A 26 -7.25 -0.08 -5.66
C THR A 26 -5.79 -0.03 -5.22
N PRO A 27 -4.90 0.66 -5.96
CA PRO A 27 -3.50 0.74 -5.59
C PRO A 27 -3.37 1.20 -4.13
N ARG A 28 -2.65 0.43 -3.30
CA ARG A 28 -2.44 0.80 -1.90
C ARG A 28 -1.83 2.19 -1.83
N SER A 29 -2.34 3.04 -0.94
CA SER A 29 -1.76 4.35 -0.77
C SER A 29 -0.36 4.22 -0.18
N PHE A 30 0.51 5.17 -0.48
CA PHE A 30 1.85 5.22 0.12
C PHE A 30 1.76 5.29 1.66
N HIS A 31 0.76 6.00 2.18
CA HIS A 31 0.47 6.08 3.60
C HIS A 31 0.19 4.70 4.21
N ASP A 32 -0.66 3.89 3.56
CA ASP A 32 -0.99 2.54 4.05
C ASP A 32 0.25 1.64 4.10
N VAL A 33 1.14 1.77 3.11
CA VAL A 33 2.40 1.01 3.07
C VAL A 33 3.35 1.45 4.21
N CYS A 34 3.44 2.76 4.48
CA CYS A 34 4.21 3.28 5.61
C CYS A 34 3.65 2.80 6.95
N ASP A 35 2.33 2.78 7.11
CA ASP A 35 1.67 2.30 8.31
C ASP A 35 1.87 0.80 8.54
N GLU A 36 1.73 0.00 7.48
CA GLU A 36 2.00 -1.45 7.53
C GLU A 36 3.46 -1.73 7.94
N LEU A 37 4.41 -0.98 7.37
CA LEU A 37 5.82 -1.11 7.71
C LEU A 37 6.08 -0.72 9.17
N ARG A 38 5.51 0.40 9.63
CA ARG A 38 5.60 0.84 11.03
C ARG A 38 5.09 -0.24 11.97
N HIS A 39 3.92 -0.82 11.69
CA HIS A 39 3.35 -1.85 12.54
C HIS A 39 4.25 -3.09 12.65
N ARG A 40 4.88 -3.52 11.55
CA ARG A 40 5.84 -4.64 11.56
C ARG A 40 7.09 -4.33 12.36
N VAL A 41 7.62 -3.13 12.21
CA VAL A 41 8.80 -2.67 12.98
C VAL A 41 8.48 -2.61 14.47
N ASP A 42 7.33 -2.06 14.84
CA ASP A 42 6.89 -1.97 16.24
C ASP A 42 6.70 -3.36 16.85
N ALA A 43 6.04 -4.28 16.13
CA ALA A 43 5.90 -5.67 16.55
C ALA A 43 7.25 -6.35 16.74
N PHE A 44 8.18 -6.16 15.79
CA PHE A 44 9.53 -6.70 15.90
C PHE A 44 10.29 -6.14 17.10
N LEU A 45 10.15 -4.85 17.42
CA LEU A 45 10.83 -4.20 18.55
C LEU A 45 10.22 -4.54 19.92
N ALA A 46 8.93 -4.91 19.96
CA ALA A 46 8.22 -5.30 21.18
C ALA A 46 8.47 -6.76 21.58
N GLU A 47 8.84 -7.62 20.63
CA GLU A 47 9.12 -9.03 20.88
C GLU A 47 10.46 -9.23 21.61
N GLU A 48 10.48 -10.13 22.60
CA GLU A 48 11.72 -10.57 23.24
C GLU A 48 12.46 -11.57 22.34
N GLN A 49 13.59 -11.15 21.78
CA GLN A 49 14.29 -11.94 20.79
C GLN A 49 15.26 -12.96 21.41
N LYS A 50 15.17 -14.20 20.92
CA LYS A 50 15.90 -15.36 21.43
C LYS A 50 17.39 -15.33 21.09
N THR A 51 17.77 -14.64 20.03
CA THR A 51 19.15 -14.63 19.51
C THR A 51 19.82 -13.28 19.76
N GLU A 52 21.13 -13.30 20.02
CA GLU A 52 21.93 -12.09 20.22
C GLU A 52 21.96 -11.19 18.99
N VAL A 53 22.00 -11.78 17.79
CA VAL A 53 21.98 -11.03 16.52
C VAL A 53 20.69 -10.21 16.41
N LEU A 54 19.53 -10.80 16.68
CA LEU A 54 18.26 -10.07 16.59
C LEU A 54 18.15 -8.99 17.66
N ARG A 55 18.65 -9.23 18.88
CA ARG A 55 18.73 -8.20 19.93
C ARG A 55 19.61 -7.02 19.51
N ASN A 56 20.75 -7.30 18.86
CA ASN A 56 21.62 -6.25 18.34
C ASN A 56 20.95 -5.46 17.20
N VAL A 57 20.22 -6.13 16.30
CA VAL A 57 19.44 -5.47 15.24
C VAL A 57 18.34 -4.59 15.84
N GLN A 58 17.61 -5.06 16.85
CA GLN A 58 16.62 -4.24 17.56
C GLN A 58 17.27 -3.00 18.19
N ALA A 59 18.43 -3.15 18.83
CA ALA A 59 19.16 -2.03 19.42
C ALA A 59 19.58 -1.00 18.37
N GLN A 60 20.15 -1.45 17.25
CA GLN A 60 20.53 -0.57 16.14
C GLN A 60 19.31 0.14 15.54
N LEU A 61 18.20 -0.58 15.37
CA LEU A 61 16.98 -0.03 14.80
C LEU A 61 16.39 1.09 15.68
N ARG A 62 16.40 0.92 17.02
CA ARG A 62 15.99 1.97 17.96
C ARG A 62 16.84 3.23 17.82
N VAL A 63 18.16 3.10 17.65
CA VAL A 63 19.04 4.24 17.41
C VAL A 63 18.71 4.95 16.09
N SER A 64 18.54 4.19 15.01
CA SER A 64 18.19 4.73 13.70
C SER A 64 16.86 5.51 13.71
N MET A 65 15.84 5.00 14.42
CA MET A 65 14.57 5.71 14.57
C MET A 65 14.70 6.99 15.38
N GLY A 66 15.50 7.01 16.45
CA GLY A 66 15.79 8.24 17.18
C GLY A 66 16.44 9.32 16.29
N VAL A 67 17.36 8.93 15.39
CA VAL A 67 17.98 9.87 14.44
C VAL A 67 16.97 10.43 13.45
N VAL A 68 16.08 9.59 12.92
CA VAL A 68 15.02 10.03 11.98
C VAL A 68 14.03 10.96 12.69
N GLU A 69 13.60 10.63 13.90
CA GLU A 69 12.72 11.47 14.72
C GLU A 69 13.37 12.83 15.01
N GLU A 70 14.64 12.85 15.41
CA GLU A 70 15.39 14.09 15.64
C GLU A 70 15.50 14.92 14.35
N ALA A 71 15.82 14.29 13.22
CA ALA A 71 15.90 14.98 11.94
C ALA A 71 14.54 15.56 11.54
N LEU A 72 13.44 14.81 11.68
CA LEU A 72 12.10 15.30 11.41
C LEU A 72 11.70 16.40 12.40
N ALA A 73 12.06 16.32 13.67
CA ALA A 73 11.77 17.36 14.66
C ALA A 73 12.51 18.66 14.34
N ARG A 74 13.78 18.55 13.93
CA ARG A 74 14.68 19.67 13.65
C ARG A 74 14.46 20.31 12.28
N TYR A 75 14.10 19.51 11.27
CA TYR A 75 13.98 19.94 9.88
C TYR A 75 12.55 19.83 9.33
N ARG A 76 11.53 19.51 10.15
CA ARG A 76 10.14 19.66 9.74
C ARG A 76 9.97 21.06 9.18
N CYS A 77 9.65 21.12 7.90
CA CYS A 77 9.47 22.37 7.21
C CYS A 77 8.41 23.15 7.98
N VAL A 78 8.77 24.36 8.42
CA VAL A 78 7.85 25.33 9.00
C VAL A 78 6.96 25.87 7.87
N CYS A 79 6.26 24.99 7.16
CA CYS A 79 5.15 25.37 6.28
C CYS A 79 3.84 25.53 7.07
N ALA A 80 3.85 25.31 8.39
CA ALA A 80 2.72 25.60 9.27
C ALA A 80 2.59 27.08 9.68
N TYR A 81 3.44 27.99 9.16
CA TYR A 81 3.46 29.41 9.52
C TYR A 81 3.42 30.38 8.33
N VAL A 82 2.73 30.04 7.23
CA VAL A 82 2.25 31.07 6.29
C VAL A 82 0.77 30.84 5.97
N SER A 83 -0.07 31.16 6.95
CA SER A 83 -1.33 31.85 6.69
C SER A 83 -1.42 33.06 7.60
N PRO A 84 -0.97 34.25 7.17
CA PRO A 84 -1.60 35.49 7.54
C PRO A 84 -2.57 35.86 6.42
N THR A 85 -3.87 35.76 6.70
CA THR A 85 -4.92 36.68 6.23
C THR A 85 -4.54 37.59 5.06
N PHE A 86 -5.00 37.27 3.85
CA PHE A 86 -5.20 38.26 2.79
C PHE A 86 -6.71 38.48 2.63
N GLU A 87 -7.25 39.36 3.47
CA GLU A 87 -8.35 40.24 3.08
C GLU A 87 -7.75 41.65 2.96
N CYS A 88 -7.71 42.15 1.73
CA CYS A 88 -7.63 43.57 1.35
C CYS A 88 -8.54 43.74 0.14
#